data_AF-A0A4Q3SJV1-F1
#
_entry.id   AF-A0A4Q3SJV1-F1
#
_cell.length_a   1.000
_cell.length_b   1.000
_cell.length_c   1.000
_cell.angle_alpha   90.00
_cell.angle_beta   90.00
_cell.angle_gamma   90.00
#
_symmetry.space_group_name_H-M   'P 1'
#
loop_
_entity.id
_entity.type
_entity.pdbx_description
1 polymer ?
#
loop_
_entity_poly.entity_id
_entity_poly.type
_entity_poly.pdbx_seq_one_letter_code
_entity_poly.pdbx_strand_id
1 'polypeptide(L)' 'HGRTAAQVIIRWHLDSGLIVIPKSVTPSRIAENFDVFGFKLDAEDMAAIAGLDQADGRIGPNPMTATF' A
#
# COMPACT_ATOMS: atom_id res chain seq x y z
N HIS A 1 13.12 8.01 -4.12
CA HIS A 1 12.00 8.02 -5.09
C HIS A 1 11.40 9.38 -5.42
N GLY A 2 11.34 10.37 -4.50
CA GLY A 2 10.67 11.66 -4.81
C GLY A 2 9.15 11.50 -4.98
N ARG A 3 8.56 10.55 -4.26
CA ARG A 3 7.14 10.17 -4.29
C ARG A 3 6.53 10.29 -2.91
N THR A 4 5.21 10.41 -2.83
CA THR A 4 4.51 10.43 -1.55
C THR A 4 4.50 9.04 -0.90
N ALA A 5 4.30 8.98 0.42
CA ALA A 5 4.19 7.69 1.12
C ALA A 5 3.03 6.84 0.57
N ALA A 6 1.93 7.46 0.16
CA ALA A 6 0.79 6.78 -0.47
C ALA A 6 1.20 6.10 -1.79
N GLN A 7 1.91 6.83 -2.66
CA GLN A 7 2.44 6.28 -3.91
C GLN A 7 3.41 5.12 -3.66
N VAL A 8 4.29 5.22 -2.65
CA VAL A 8 5.22 4.15 -2.28
C VAL A 8 4.47 2.89 -1.82
N ILE A 9 3.46 3.00 -0.97
CA ILE A 9 2.68 1.85 -0.49
C ILE A 9 1.83 1.22 -1.62
N ILE A 10 1.27 2.03 -2.51
CA ILE A 10 0.56 1.50 -3.69
C ILE A 10 1.55 0.76 -4.60
N ARG A 11 2.72 1.34 -4.87
CA ARG A 11 3.77 0.68 -5.66
C ARG A 11 4.22 -0.64 -5.03
N TRP A 12 4.38 -0.68 -3.71
CA TRP A 12 4.73 -1.90 -2.98
C TRP A 12 3.70 -3.02 -3.18
N HIS A 13 2.40 -2.73 -3.17
CA HIS A 13 1.37 -3.74 -3.48
C HIS A 13 1.54 -4.28 -4.91
N LEU A 14 1.77 -3.38 -5.88
CA LEU A 14 1.95 -3.76 -7.29
C LEU A 14 3.21 -4.61 -7.51
N ASP A 15 4.35 -4.21 -6.92
CA ASP A 15 5.61 -4.97 -7.00
C ASP A 15 5.53 -6.31 -6.25
N SER A 16 4.63 -6.43 -5.27
CA SER A 16 4.30 -7.70 -4.59
C SER A 16 3.32 -8.59 -5.37
N GLY A 17 2.88 -8.17 -6.57
CA GLY A 17 1.94 -8.92 -7.41
C GLY A 17 0.48 -8.86 -6.93
N LEU A 18 0.15 -7.91 -6.06
CA LEU A 18 -1.20 -7.75 -5.51
C LEU A 18 -2.03 -6.75 -6.33
N ILE A 19 -3.33 -7.01 -6.42
CA ILE A 19 -4.31 -6.01 -6.86
C ILE A 19 -4.56 -5.06 -5.68
N VAL A 20 -4.54 -3.75 -5.93
CA VAL A 20 -4.73 -2.71 -4.90
C VAL A 20 -5.84 -1.74 -5.30
N ILE A 21 -6.71 -1.39 -4.33
CA ILE A 21 -7.91 -0.56 -4.54
C ILE A 21 -7.96 0.63 -3.56
N PRO A 22 -7.07 1.64 -3.72
CA PRO A 22 -7.00 2.75 -2.77
C PRO A 22 -8.26 3.62 -2.86
N LYS A 23 -8.96 3.79 -1.73
CA LYS A 23 -10.15 4.64 -1.65
C LYS A 23 -9.77 6.11 -1.53
N SER A 24 -10.36 6.95 -2.38
CA SER A 24 -10.32 8.42 -2.24
C SER A 24 -11.60 9.04 -2.80
N VAL A 25 -11.99 10.19 -2.25
CA VAL A 25 -13.02 11.07 -2.81
C VAL A 25 -12.45 12.40 -3.30
N THR A 26 -11.16 12.63 -3.04
CA THR A 26 -10.45 13.85 -3.42
C THR A 26 -9.82 13.64 -4.79
N PRO A 27 -10.19 14.39 -5.84
CA PRO A 27 -9.70 14.18 -7.20
C PRO A 27 -8.17 14.21 -7.32
N SER A 28 -7.50 15.14 -6.65
CA SER A 28 -6.03 15.23 -6.68
C SER A 28 -5.36 13.96 -6.11
N ARG A 29 -5.92 13.39 -5.04
CA ARG A 29 -5.44 12.11 -4.48
C ARG A 29 -5.73 10.91 -5.38
N ILE A 30 -6.85 10.92 -6.11
CA ILE A 30 -7.15 9.86 -7.09
C ILE A 30 -6.07 9.87 -8.18
N ALA A 31 -5.74 11.05 -8.71
CA ALA A 31 -4.68 11.21 -9.69
C ALA A 31 -3.30 10.83 -9.12
N GLU A 32 -2.96 11.31 -7.92
CA GLU A 32 -1.68 10.99 -7.25
C GLU A 32 -1.52 9.49 -6.99
N ASN A 33 -2.57 8.83 -6.50
CA ASN A 33 -2.58 7.38 -6.24
C ASN A 33 -2.40 6.55 -7.52
N PHE A 34 -2.81 7.07 -8.67
CA PHE A 34 -2.65 6.40 -9.97
C PHE A 34 -1.25 6.62 -10.57
N ASP A 35 -0.55 7.70 -10.21
CA ASP A 35 0.81 8.02 -10.67
C ASP A 35 1.89 7.17 -9.97
N VAL A 36 1.85 5.85 -10.19
CA VAL A 36 2.74 4.86 -9.54
C VAL A 36 3.49 3.97 -10.52
N PHE A 37 3.37 4.24 -11.81
CA PHE A 37 4.00 3.44 -12.87
C PHE A 37 5.34 4.02 -13.36
N GLY A 38 5.66 5.26 -12.98
CA GLY A 38 6.90 5.95 -13.35
C GLY A 38 8.09 5.67 -12.43
N PHE A 39 7.99 4.71 -11.52
CA PHE A 39 9.09 4.28 -10.66
C PHE A 39 8.90 2.83 -10.20
N LYS A 40 9.92 2.25 -9.57
CA LYS A 40 9.92 0.89 -9.02
C LYS A 40 10.65 0.88 -7.68
N LEU A 41 10.23 0.01 -6.78
CA LEU A 41 10.96 -0.25 -5.53
C LEU A 41 12.02 -1.32 -5.79
N ASP A 42 13.23 -1.08 -5.29
CA ASP A 42 14.30 -2.06 -5.38
C ASP A 42 14.21 -3.11 -4.25
N ALA A 43 15.16 -4.05 -4.22
CA ALA A 43 15.14 -5.12 -3.23
C ALA A 43 15.31 -4.61 -1.79
N GLU A 44 16.04 -3.52 -1.59
CA GLU A 44 16.28 -2.93 -0.28
C GLU A 44 15.04 -2.21 0.23
N ASP A 45 14.36 -1.45 -0.63
CA ASP A 45 13.06 -0.84 -0.34
C ASP A 45 12.02 -1.90 0.05
N MET A 46 11.92 -2.97 -0.74
CA MET A 46 10.97 -4.05 -0.50
C MET A 46 11.25 -4.78 0.81
N ALA A 47 12.52 -5.02 1.14
CA ALA A 47 12.93 -5.61 2.41
C ALA A 47 12.64 -4.69 3.61
N ALA A 48 12.89 -3.39 3.46
CA ALA A 48 12.61 -2.41 4.51
C ALA A 48 11.11 -2.34 4.86
N ILE A 49 10.23 -2.35 3.84
CA ILE A 49 8.78 -2.35 4.05
C ILE A 49 8.32 -3.68 4.64
N ALA A 50 8.88 -4.81 4.20
CA ALA A 50 8.57 -6.13 4.78
C ALA A 50 8.91 -6.20 6.28
N GLY A 51 9.96 -5.49 6.73
CA GLY A 51 10.32 -5.39 8.14
C GLY A 51 9.34 -4.60 9.02
N LEU A 52 8.32 -3.96 8.44
CA LEU A 52 7.27 -3.24 9.17
C LEU A 52 6.10 -4.13 9.59
N ASP A 53 6.06 -5.40 9.18
CA ASP A 53 4.98 -6.31 9.53
C ASP A 53 4.90 -6.55 11.05
N GLN A 54 3.68 -6.64 11.56
CA GLN A 54 3.40 -6.80 12.99
C GLN A 54 2.30 -7.84 13.19
N ALA A 55 2.51 -8.78 14.11
CA ALA A 55 1.57 -9.86 14.39
C ALA A 55 0.16 -9.36 14.82
N ASP A 56 0.10 -8.16 15.42
CA ASP A 56 -1.10 -7.46 15.86
C ASP A 56 -1.52 -6.31 14.92
N GLY A 57 -0.97 -6.23 13.69
CA GLY A 57 -1.24 -5.16 12.72
C GLY A 57 -2.64 -5.15 12.07
N ARG A 58 -3.55 -6.05 12.47
CA ARG A 58 -4.91 -6.09 11.92
C ARG A 58 -5.75 -4.92 12.44
N ILE A 59 -6.18 -4.04 11.54
CA ILE A 59 -7.03 -2.87 11.89
C ILE A 59 -8.54 -3.19 11.78
N GLY A 60 -8.92 -4.07 10.84
CA GLY A 60 -10.32 -4.46 10.63
C GLY A 60 -10.78 -5.60 11.55
N PRO A 61 -12.08 -5.97 11.52
CA PRO A 61 -12.60 -7.09 12.28
C PRO A 61 -11.88 -8.41 11.97
N ASN A 62 -11.76 -9.29 12.96
CA ASN A 62 -11.25 -10.65 12.76
C ASN A 62 -12.33 -11.51 12.08
N PRO A 63 -12.05 -12.12 10.92
CA PRO A 63 -13.02 -12.97 10.21
C PRO A 63 -13.64 -14.08 11.05
N MET A 64 -12.93 -14.58 12.07
CA MET A 64 -13.40 -15.67 12.93
C MET A 64 -14.32 -15.23 14.08
N THR A 65 -14.31 -13.94 14.43
CA THR A 65 -15.00 -13.44 15.63
C THR A 65 -15.85 -12.20 15.38
N ALA A 66 -15.93 -11.72 14.13
CA ALA A 66 -16.71 -10.55 13.79
C ALA A 66 -18.22 -10.79 14.01
N THR A 67 -18.89 -9.82 14.63
CA THR A 67 -20.34 -9.77 14.82
C THR A 67 -20.85 -8.41 14.38
N PHE A 68 -22.00 -8.35 13.70
CA PHE A 68 -22.57 -7.14 13.11
C PHE A 68 -24.07 -7.04 13.39
#